data_AF-A0A176S592-F1
#
_entry.id   AF-A0A176S592-F1
#
_cell.length_a   1.000
_cell.length_b   1.000
_cell.length_c   1.000
_cell.angle_alpha   90.00
_cell.angle_beta   90.00
_cell.angle_gamma   90.00
#
_symmetry.space_group_name_H-M   'P 1'
#
loop_
_entity.id
_entity.type
_entity.pdbx_description
1 polymer ?
#
loop_
_entity_poly.entity_id
_entity_poly.type
_entity_poly.pdbx_seq_one_letter_code
_entity_poly.pdbx_strand_id
1 'polypeptide(L)'
;MYKKKFILFVILLMISCTVHDNNEQRTTVPERGAMERANDKLIDLDETNDEVAIEDTYAKSVSQFGITWTFDKEYQVGQFANGDYWVIGPVNIISINPPSIEINGTTTVDGFTPGSGPGAKIRIMNGSMINPSPEKGALQGYDNEMYQWHPTIGRKYGGHYDSSLNVALNVSKANQLTVSPGSSLVSTISLEKGYRPQLKTAAILTVLASPAPKGSFRPPYSGSDKTVKFNQNGLKYNLLKKLAKVSSTPEISSVERHFERPWVDHVPNWVARFCHPAENMPDYGREMSQQIGEAALMLHLDLTNEQKETLLIRYVQLGIDLFGIIKDGGKDNWVPNGGITHGRKWPIMFAGFMLDDAEM
;
A
#
# COMPACT_ATOMS: atom_id res chain seq x y z
N MET A 1 32.78 10.72 36.49
CA MET A 1 32.25 9.77 37.50
C MET A 1 30.84 10.25 37.87
N TYR A 2 29.85 9.36 37.92
CA TYR A 2 28.39 9.59 37.97
C TYR A 2 27.67 9.84 36.64
N LYS A 3 27.17 8.75 36.03
CA LYS A 3 25.83 8.58 35.43
C LYS A 3 25.74 7.23 34.72
N LYS A 4 25.69 6.16 35.52
CA LYS A 4 25.23 4.82 35.15
C LYS A 4 24.53 4.26 36.39
N LYS A 5 23.23 4.55 36.55
CA LYS A 5 22.28 3.94 37.50
C LYS A 5 20.94 4.67 37.36
N PHE A 6 20.23 4.42 36.26
CA PHE A 6 18.79 4.73 36.16
C PHE A 6 18.07 3.90 35.10
N ILE A 7 18.47 2.63 34.91
CA ILE A 7 17.70 1.65 34.12
C ILE A 7 17.82 0.31 34.84
N LEU A 8 17.21 0.22 36.01
CA LEU A 8 16.97 -1.03 36.72
C LEU A 8 15.88 -0.81 37.79
N PHE A 9 14.69 -0.39 37.37
CA PHE A 9 13.56 -0.25 38.30
C PHE A 9 12.16 -0.43 37.68
N VAL A 10 12.03 -1.05 36.50
CA VAL A 10 10.69 -1.34 35.93
C VAL A 10 10.54 -2.80 35.45
N ILE A 11 11.44 -3.69 35.88
CA ILE A 11 11.30 -5.14 35.64
C ILE A 11 11.27 -5.84 36.99
N LEU A 12 10.23 -5.56 37.78
CA LEU A 12 9.86 -6.38 38.93
C LEU A 12 8.44 -6.02 39.41
N LEU A 13 7.42 -6.30 38.59
CA LEU A 13 6.07 -6.57 39.07
C LEU A 13 5.24 -7.08 37.89
N MET A 14 5.00 -8.38 37.84
CA MET A 14 3.73 -9.03 37.49
C MET A 14 3.98 -10.50 37.12
N ILE A 15 3.67 -11.33 38.11
CA ILE A 15 3.00 -12.64 38.01
C ILE A 15 3.91 -13.89 37.90
N SER A 16 3.91 -14.56 39.04
CA SER A 16 4.32 -15.93 39.36
C SER A 16 3.22 -16.94 39.01
N CYS A 17 3.62 -18.21 38.98
CA CYS A 17 2.83 -19.46 38.88
C CYS A 17 2.38 -19.83 37.45
N THR A 18 2.68 -21.02 36.91
CA THR A 18 2.64 -22.33 37.57
C THR A 18 3.57 -23.31 36.86
N VAL A 19 4.27 -24.12 37.65
CA VAL A 19 5.08 -25.28 37.24
C VAL A 19 4.18 -26.49 37.07
N HIS A 20 4.31 -27.23 35.96
CA HIS A 20 4.06 -28.66 35.94
C HIS A 20 5.14 -29.35 35.11
N ASP A 21 5.87 -30.23 35.81
CA ASP A 21 6.81 -31.19 35.26
C ASP A 21 6.13 -32.13 34.27
N ASN A 22 6.84 -32.51 33.22
CA ASN A 22 7.02 -33.94 32.94
C ASN A 22 8.27 -34.22 32.12
N ASN A 23 8.94 -35.23 32.62
CA ASN A 23 10.19 -35.86 32.22
C ASN A 23 9.95 -36.76 30.98
N GLU A 24 10.92 -36.86 30.07
CA GLU A 24 11.51 -38.13 29.57
C GLU A 24 12.22 -38.02 28.20
N GLN A 25 13.52 -38.30 28.28
CA GLN A 25 14.32 -39.23 27.46
C GLN A 25 14.55 -39.06 25.94
N ARG A 26 15.83 -38.78 25.65
CA ARG A 26 16.71 -39.25 24.55
C ARG A 26 16.24 -40.49 23.77
N THR A 27 16.39 -40.43 22.44
CA THR A 27 16.94 -41.49 21.55
C THR A 27 17.48 -40.83 20.26
N THR A 28 18.82 -40.75 20.08
CA THR A 28 19.69 -41.58 19.21
C THR A 28 19.51 -41.44 17.69
N VAL A 29 20.58 -40.92 17.07
CA VAL A 29 20.95 -40.91 15.64
C VAL A 29 21.22 -42.35 15.14
N PRO A 30 21.09 -42.59 13.82
CA PRO A 30 22.13 -43.34 13.12
C PRO A 30 22.68 -42.62 11.88
N GLU A 31 23.99 -42.77 11.71
CA GLU A 31 24.84 -42.32 10.61
C GLU A 31 24.70 -43.19 9.33
N ARG A 32 25.00 -42.53 8.20
CA ARG A 32 25.73 -42.97 6.98
C ARG A 32 25.17 -44.08 6.08
N GLY A 33 25.08 -43.74 4.80
CA GLY A 33 25.06 -44.68 3.68
C GLY A 33 25.46 -44.02 2.35
N ALA A 34 26.74 -44.17 2.00
CA ALA A 34 27.39 -44.26 0.68
C ALA A 34 27.00 -43.38 -0.54
N MET A 35 28.05 -42.75 -1.06
CA MET A 35 28.40 -42.40 -2.46
C MET A 35 27.62 -43.08 -3.59
N GLU A 36 27.25 -42.28 -4.61
CA GLU A 36 27.41 -42.70 -6.00
C GLU A 36 27.80 -41.51 -6.89
N ARG A 37 28.74 -41.76 -7.81
CA ARG A 37 29.38 -40.82 -8.73
C ARG A 37 28.50 -40.63 -9.97
N ALA A 38 28.40 -39.40 -10.48
CA ALA A 38 27.98 -39.15 -11.85
C ALA A 38 28.72 -37.96 -12.47
N ASN A 39 29.73 -38.32 -13.27
CA ASN A 39 30.27 -37.69 -14.48
C ASN A 39 30.28 -36.17 -14.66
N ASP A 40 31.52 -35.68 -14.77
CA ASP A 40 31.93 -34.50 -15.53
C ASP A 40 31.32 -34.46 -16.95
N LYS A 41 30.65 -33.35 -17.26
CA LYS A 41 30.63 -32.75 -18.60
C LYS A 41 30.91 -31.27 -18.44
N LEU A 42 32.16 -30.90 -18.71
CA LEU A 42 32.56 -29.54 -19.05
C LEU A 42 31.78 -29.12 -20.31
N ILE A 43 30.91 -28.12 -20.16
CA ILE A 43 30.28 -27.41 -21.27
C ILE A 43 30.99 -26.06 -21.34
N ASP A 44 31.57 -25.78 -22.52
CA ASP A 44 32.11 -24.48 -22.90
C ASP A 44 31.01 -23.41 -22.71
N LEU A 45 31.30 -22.41 -21.87
CA LEU A 45 30.48 -21.21 -21.75
C LEU A 45 30.92 -20.24 -22.85
N ASP A 46 30.26 -20.32 -24.00
CA ASP A 46 30.28 -19.25 -24.99
C ASP A 46 29.48 -18.08 -24.42
N GLU A 47 30.12 -16.91 -24.29
CA GLU A 47 29.53 -15.67 -23.78
C GLU A 47 28.54 -15.12 -24.82
N THR A 48 27.33 -15.67 -24.87
CA THR A 48 26.21 -15.01 -25.56
C THR A 48 25.55 -14.03 -24.59
N ASN A 49 25.72 -12.76 -24.94
CA ASN A 49 25.09 -11.58 -24.35
C ASN A 49 23.57 -11.70 -24.51
N ASP A 50 22.92 -12.45 -23.62
CA ASP A 50 21.45 -12.55 -23.56
C ASP A 50 20.90 -11.23 -22.99
N GLU A 51 20.70 -10.25 -23.87
CA GLU A 51 19.66 -9.25 -23.66
C GLU A 51 18.34 -10.01 -23.49
N VAL A 52 17.94 -10.20 -22.23
CA VAL A 52 16.63 -10.76 -21.88
C VAL A 52 15.57 -9.87 -22.52
N ALA A 53 15.03 -10.31 -23.65
CA ALA A 53 13.90 -9.68 -24.31
C ALA A 53 12.78 -9.53 -23.27
N ILE A 54 12.42 -8.28 -22.96
CA ILE A 54 11.25 -7.98 -22.15
C ILE A 54 10.06 -8.46 -22.97
N GLU A 55 9.45 -9.56 -22.58
CA GLU A 55 8.25 -10.04 -23.27
C GLU A 55 7.15 -8.99 -23.06
N ASP A 56 6.85 -8.24 -24.12
CA ASP A 56 5.85 -7.19 -24.08
C ASP A 56 4.49 -7.81 -23.76
N THR A 57 4.02 -7.62 -22.52
CA THR A 57 2.71 -8.12 -22.10
C THR A 57 1.64 -7.13 -22.53
N TYR A 58 0.71 -7.57 -23.38
CA TYR A 58 -0.46 -6.81 -23.79
C TYR A 58 -1.70 -7.35 -23.09
N ALA A 59 -2.56 -6.45 -22.61
CA ALA A 59 -3.81 -6.83 -21.97
C ALA A 59 -4.92 -5.84 -22.28
N LYS A 60 -6.16 -6.35 -22.33
CA LYS A 60 -7.38 -5.53 -22.46
C LYS A 60 -7.94 -5.09 -21.10
N SER A 61 -7.43 -5.65 -20.01
CA SER A 61 -7.81 -5.27 -18.66
C SER A 61 -6.73 -5.68 -17.68
N VAL A 62 -6.64 -4.97 -16.56
CA VAL A 62 -5.84 -5.38 -15.40
C VAL A 62 -6.69 -5.32 -14.13
N SER A 63 -6.39 -6.22 -13.20
CA SER A 63 -7.14 -6.37 -11.94
C SER A 63 -6.20 -6.38 -10.75
N GLN A 64 -6.53 -5.62 -9.72
CA GLN A 64 -5.77 -5.59 -8.47
C GLN A 64 -6.70 -5.28 -7.29
N PHE A 65 -6.57 -6.05 -6.21
CA PHE A 65 -7.31 -5.85 -4.96
C PHE A 65 -8.84 -5.73 -5.11
N GLY A 66 -9.42 -6.50 -6.03
CA GLY A 66 -10.86 -6.50 -6.32
C GLY A 66 -11.33 -5.39 -7.26
N ILE A 67 -10.42 -4.53 -7.73
CA ILE A 67 -10.70 -3.48 -8.72
C ILE A 67 -10.20 -3.96 -10.08
N THR A 68 -11.00 -3.74 -11.12
CA THR A 68 -10.62 -4.07 -12.51
C THR A 68 -10.83 -2.87 -13.42
N TRP A 69 -9.80 -2.49 -14.16
CA TRP A 69 -9.88 -1.49 -15.23
C TRP A 69 -9.91 -2.22 -16.57
N THR A 70 -10.94 -1.96 -17.38
CA THR A 70 -11.07 -2.51 -18.74
C THR A 70 -10.84 -1.42 -19.78
N PHE A 71 -9.99 -1.70 -20.74
CA PHE A 71 -9.58 -0.78 -21.79
C PHE A 71 -10.38 -0.99 -23.09
N ASP A 72 -10.39 0.00 -23.97
CA ASP A 72 -11.07 -0.07 -25.28
C ASP A 72 -10.45 -1.11 -26.23
N LYS A 73 -9.13 -1.31 -26.12
CA LYS A 73 -8.32 -2.29 -26.86
C LYS A 73 -7.22 -2.87 -25.96
N GLU A 74 -6.34 -3.69 -26.52
CA GLU A 74 -5.16 -4.14 -25.81
C GLU A 74 -4.12 -3.02 -25.70
N TYR A 75 -3.54 -2.86 -24.52
CA TYR A 75 -2.42 -1.96 -24.25
C TYR A 75 -1.25 -2.76 -23.68
N GLN A 76 -0.04 -2.27 -23.90
CA GLN A 76 1.11 -2.79 -23.20
C GLN A 76 1.00 -2.46 -21.71
N VAL A 77 1.14 -3.47 -20.87
CA VAL A 77 1.03 -3.41 -19.42
C VAL A 77 2.23 -4.09 -18.77
N GLY A 78 2.45 -3.79 -17.50
CA GLY A 78 3.39 -4.51 -16.67
C GLY A 78 3.22 -4.13 -15.21
N GLN A 79 4.16 -4.55 -14.39
CA GLN A 79 4.14 -4.29 -12.95
C GLN A 79 5.44 -3.62 -12.49
N PHE A 80 5.32 -2.79 -11.46
CA PHE A 80 6.44 -2.31 -10.67
C PHE A 80 6.91 -3.38 -9.69
N ALA A 81 8.06 -3.16 -9.05
CA ALA A 81 8.66 -4.06 -8.07
C ALA A 81 7.70 -4.49 -6.95
N ASN A 82 6.80 -3.58 -6.53
CA ASN A 82 5.82 -3.87 -5.47
C ASN A 82 4.56 -4.61 -5.96
N GLY A 83 4.44 -4.86 -7.27
CA GLY A 83 3.31 -5.54 -7.91
C GLY A 83 2.19 -4.61 -8.42
N ASP A 84 2.28 -3.29 -8.21
CA ASP A 84 1.31 -2.35 -8.78
C ASP A 84 1.44 -2.27 -10.30
N TYR A 85 0.32 -2.08 -10.99
CA TYR A 85 0.28 -2.07 -12.45
C TYR A 85 0.67 -0.73 -13.05
N TRP A 86 1.36 -0.79 -14.19
CA TRP A 86 1.42 0.29 -15.16
C TRP A 86 0.81 -0.12 -16.51
N VAL A 87 0.38 0.87 -17.27
CA VAL A 87 -0.09 0.75 -18.65
C VAL A 87 0.49 1.88 -19.48
N ILE A 88 0.86 1.62 -20.74
CA ILE A 88 1.31 2.68 -21.65
C ILE A 88 0.11 3.45 -22.17
N GLY A 89 0.11 4.77 -21.97
CA GLY A 89 -0.96 5.65 -22.38
C GLY A 89 -0.65 6.53 -23.60
N PRO A 90 -1.60 7.40 -23.99
CA PRO A 90 -2.91 7.59 -23.37
C PRO A 90 -3.76 6.34 -23.46
N VAL A 91 -4.48 6.03 -22.38
CA VAL A 91 -5.34 4.83 -22.29
C VAL A 91 -6.80 5.25 -22.17
N ASN A 92 -7.66 4.60 -22.95
CA ASN A 92 -9.11 4.78 -22.82
C ASN A 92 -9.69 3.64 -21.97
N ILE A 93 -10.20 3.98 -20.80
CA ILE A 93 -10.88 3.06 -19.90
C ILE A 93 -12.37 3.11 -20.21
N ILE A 94 -12.94 1.95 -20.51
CA ILE A 94 -14.35 1.78 -20.89
C ILE A 94 -15.19 1.14 -19.80
N SER A 95 -14.56 0.62 -18.74
CA SER A 95 -15.24 0.10 -17.56
C SER A 95 -14.27 0.05 -16.38
N ILE A 96 -14.77 0.40 -15.19
CA ILE A 96 -14.11 0.17 -13.91
C ILE A 96 -15.08 -0.66 -13.08
N ASN A 97 -14.61 -1.80 -12.55
CA ASN A 97 -15.41 -2.66 -11.69
C ASN A 97 -14.81 -2.70 -10.27
N PRO A 98 -15.61 -2.48 -9.21
CA PRO A 98 -17.04 -2.11 -9.24
C PRO A 98 -17.27 -0.69 -9.83
N PRO A 99 -18.43 -0.44 -10.46
CA PRO A 99 -18.70 0.84 -11.11
C PRO A 99 -18.99 1.96 -10.10
N SER A 100 -18.70 3.19 -10.50
CA SER A 100 -19.16 4.40 -9.83
C SER A 100 -20.35 4.99 -10.58
N ILE A 101 -21.54 4.86 -10.01
CA ILE A 101 -22.81 5.31 -10.58
C ILE A 101 -23.68 5.92 -9.48
N GLU A 102 -24.66 6.72 -9.90
CA GLU A 102 -25.70 7.21 -8.99
C GLU A 102 -26.71 6.11 -8.68
N ILE A 103 -26.87 5.78 -7.41
CA ILE A 103 -27.85 4.81 -6.92
C ILE A 103 -28.73 5.52 -5.90
N ASN A 104 -30.04 5.56 -6.13
CA ASN A 104 -30.96 6.04 -5.10
C ASN A 104 -31.10 4.99 -4.01
N GLY A 105 -31.05 5.39 -2.73
CA GLY A 105 -31.20 4.47 -1.62
C GLY A 105 -31.07 5.15 -0.26
N THR A 106 -31.06 4.34 0.79
CA THR A 106 -30.95 4.80 2.18
C THR A 106 -29.76 4.15 2.85
N THR A 107 -28.90 4.96 3.48
CA THR A 107 -27.81 4.48 4.33
C THR A 107 -28.26 4.43 5.78
N THR A 108 -28.11 3.26 6.41
CA THR A 108 -28.36 3.03 7.83
C THR A 108 -27.08 2.50 8.51
N VAL A 109 -27.17 2.20 9.81
CA VAL A 109 -26.11 1.50 10.55
C VAL A 109 -25.73 0.14 9.95
N ASP A 110 -26.69 -0.50 9.24
CA ASP A 110 -26.53 -1.84 8.69
C ASP A 110 -25.92 -1.82 7.28
N GLY A 111 -26.00 -0.69 6.58
CA GLY A 111 -25.47 -0.52 5.23
C GLY A 111 -26.31 0.39 4.35
N PHE A 112 -25.86 0.56 3.11
CA PHE A 112 -26.61 1.23 2.06
C PHE A 112 -27.57 0.23 1.40
N THR A 113 -28.86 0.58 1.37
CA THR A 113 -29.89 -0.20 0.68
C THR A 113 -30.43 0.59 -0.51
N PRO A 114 -30.25 0.10 -1.76
CA PRO A 114 -30.86 0.72 -2.94
C PRO A 114 -32.39 0.75 -2.84
N GLY A 115 -33.00 1.84 -3.28
CA GLY A 115 -34.45 2.02 -3.29
C GLY A 115 -34.87 3.47 -3.45
N SER A 116 -36.17 3.68 -3.73
CA SER A 116 -36.76 5.01 -3.92
C SER A 116 -37.79 5.36 -2.84
N GLY A 117 -37.69 4.73 -1.67
CA GLY A 117 -38.60 4.96 -0.55
C GLY A 117 -38.41 6.33 0.12
N PRO A 118 -39.27 6.69 1.09
CA PRO A 118 -39.12 7.92 1.86
C PRO A 118 -37.73 8.04 2.49
N GLY A 119 -37.06 9.17 2.28
CA GLY A 119 -35.72 9.43 2.79
C GLY A 119 -34.58 8.93 1.92
N ALA A 120 -34.86 8.27 0.79
CA ALA A 120 -33.85 7.87 -0.17
C ALA A 120 -33.13 9.08 -0.78
N LYS A 121 -31.82 8.95 -0.96
CA LYS A 121 -30.93 9.94 -1.56
C LYS A 121 -30.01 9.27 -2.56
N ILE A 122 -29.43 10.09 -3.44
CA ILE A 122 -28.40 9.64 -4.38
C ILE A 122 -27.12 9.31 -3.60
N ARG A 123 -26.67 8.07 -3.79
CA ARG A 123 -25.39 7.55 -3.34
C ARG A 123 -24.48 7.35 -4.54
N ILE A 124 -23.25 7.80 -4.42
CA ILE A 124 -22.16 7.53 -5.36
C ILE A 124 -21.02 6.89 -4.55
N MET A 125 -20.62 5.69 -4.96
CA MET A 125 -19.57 4.89 -4.35
C MET A 125 -18.49 4.54 -5.37
N ASN A 126 -17.40 3.93 -4.90
CA ASN A 126 -16.36 3.32 -5.74
C ASN A 126 -15.70 4.29 -6.74
N GLY A 127 -15.61 5.55 -6.37
CA GLY A 127 -15.03 6.58 -7.23
C GLY A 127 -13.53 6.40 -7.43
N SER A 128 -13.01 7.13 -8.41
CA SER A 128 -11.57 7.19 -8.71
C SER A 128 -11.12 8.62 -8.93
N MET A 129 -9.87 8.90 -8.58
CA MET A 129 -9.24 10.21 -8.75
C MET A 129 -7.94 10.05 -9.53
N ILE A 130 -7.68 10.99 -10.46
CA ILE A 130 -6.38 11.14 -11.11
C ILE A 130 -5.50 12.00 -10.23
N ASN A 131 -4.29 11.52 -9.92
CA ASN A 131 -3.27 12.23 -9.16
C ASN A 131 -3.85 12.95 -7.92
N PRO A 132 -4.46 12.22 -6.96
CA PRO A 132 -5.00 12.83 -5.75
C PRO A 132 -3.95 13.70 -5.06
N SER A 133 -4.34 14.86 -4.52
CA SER A 133 -3.39 15.85 -4.03
C SER A 133 -3.80 16.38 -2.65
N PRO A 134 -2.84 16.56 -1.71
CA PRO A 134 -3.11 17.17 -0.42
C PRO A 134 -3.55 18.63 -0.51
N GLU A 135 -3.25 19.33 -1.60
CA GLU A 135 -3.70 20.72 -1.84
C GLU A 135 -5.23 20.83 -1.92
N LYS A 136 -5.92 19.72 -2.17
CA LYS A 136 -7.39 19.65 -2.17
C LYS A 136 -7.99 19.47 -0.76
N GLY A 137 -7.14 19.36 0.27
CA GLY A 137 -7.59 19.16 1.64
C GLY A 137 -8.42 17.89 1.77
N ALA A 138 -9.63 18.01 2.32
CA ALA A 138 -10.57 16.88 2.47
C ALA A 138 -11.44 16.62 1.23
N LEU A 139 -11.35 17.45 0.17
CA LEU A 139 -12.12 17.24 -1.05
C LEU A 139 -11.69 15.96 -1.75
N GLN A 140 -12.66 15.12 -2.12
CA GLN A 140 -12.41 13.83 -2.73
C GLN A 140 -13.52 13.39 -3.69
N GLY A 141 -13.17 12.50 -4.61
CA GLY A 141 -14.06 11.93 -5.63
C GLY A 141 -14.41 10.46 -5.43
N TYR A 142 -14.08 9.86 -4.29
CA TYR A 142 -14.28 8.42 -4.03
C TYR A 142 -15.72 8.07 -3.66
N ASP A 143 -16.33 8.87 -2.78
CA ASP A 143 -17.57 8.47 -2.13
C ASP A 143 -18.36 9.68 -1.60
N ASN A 144 -19.62 9.84 -2.01
CA ASN A 144 -20.36 11.08 -1.73
C ASN A 144 -20.92 11.21 -0.29
N GLU A 145 -20.95 10.15 0.51
CA GLU A 145 -21.37 10.19 1.92
C GLU A 145 -20.18 10.18 2.88
N MET A 146 -18.96 10.07 2.36
CA MET A 146 -17.77 10.32 3.16
C MET A 146 -17.93 11.65 3.91
N TYR A 147 -17.67 11.62 5.23
CA TYR A 147 -17.82 12.73 6.18
C TYR A 147 -19.26 13.18 6.49
N GLN A 148 -20.27 12.71 5.76
CA GLN A 148 -21.63 13.24 5.89
C GLN A 148 -22.32 12.82 7.18
N TRP A 149 -22.07 11.62 7.71
CA TRP A 149 -22.81 11.11 8.86
C TRP A 149 -21.99 10.17 9.74
N HIS A 150 -22.19 10.26 11.05
CA HIS A 150 -21.70 9.30 12.02
C HIS A 150 -22.88 8.61 12.71
N PRO A 151 -23.12 7.32 12.44
CA PRO A 151 -24.34 6.62 12.84
C PRO A 151 -24.64 6.67 14.34
N THR A 152 -23.60 6.51 15.15
CA THR A 152 -23.71 6.32 16.59
C THR A 152 -23.74 7.62 17.39
N ILE A 153 -23.37 8.76 16.80
CA ILE A 153 -23.33 10.05 17.53
C ILE A 153 -24.06 11.19 16.80
N GLY A 154 -24.68 10.90 15.65
CA GLY A 154 -25.47 11.87 14.87
C GLY A 154 -24.68 13.05 14.29
N ARG A 155 -23.34 13.05 14.37
CA ARG A 155 -22.51 14.14 13.88
C ARG A 155 -22.34 14.10 12.37
N LYS A 156 -22.40 15.27 11.74
CA LYS A 156 -22.06 15.50 10.34
C LYS A 156 -20.79 16.34 10.29
N TYR A 157 -19.77 15.88 9.58
CA TYR A 157 -18.53 16.63 9.43
C TYR A 157 -18.52 17.48 8.14
N GLY A 158 -19.53 17.32 7.29
CA GLY A 158 -19.75 18.08 6.05
C GLY A 158 -19.36 17.26 4.82
N GLY A 159 -20.17 17.30 3.75
CA GLY A 159 -19.84 16.55 2.53
C GLY A 159 -18.66 17.18 1.82
N HIS A 160 -17.49 16.54 1.85
CA HIS A 160 -16.31 16.94 1.08
C HIS A 160 -16.19 16.14 -0.22
N TYR A 161 -17.33 15.82 -0.83
CA TYR A 161 -17.36 15.17 -2.12
C TYR A 161 -17.38 16.23 -3.22
N ASP A 162 -16.49 16.08 -4.19
CA ASP A 162 -16.46 16.88 -5.40
C ASP A 162 -16.58 15.94 -6.60
N SER A 163 -17.70 16.03 -7.33
CA SER A 163 -17.97 15.18 -8.48
C SER A 163 -16.96 15.40 -9.62
N SER A 164 -16.34 16.58 -9.71
CA SER A 164 -15.29 16.85 -10.70
C SER A 164 -14.00 16.07 -10.44
N LEU A 165 -13.80 15.60 -9.21
CA LEU A 165 -12.69 14.72 -8.84
C LEU A 165 -13.00 13.25 -9.12
N ASN A 166 -14.27 12.85 -9.24
CA ASN A 166 -14.66 11.46 -9.52
C ASN A 166 -14.62 11.15 -11.02
N VAL A 167 -13.44 10.82 -11.53
CA VAL A 167 -13.28 10.49 -12.96
C VAL A 167 -13.88 9.14 -13.34
N ALA A 168 -14.29 8.31 -12.37
CA ALA A 168 -14.93 7.02 -12.61
C ALA A 168 -16.45 7.10 -12.78
N LEU A 169 -17.06 8.26 -12.49
CA LEU A 169 -18.51 8.41 -12.53
C LEU A 169 -19.06 8.13 -13.94
N ASN A 170 -19.93 7.13 -14.05
CA ASN A 170 -20.57 6.72 -15.30
C ASN A 170 -19.60 6.35 -16.43
N VAL A 171 -18.39 5.87 -16.11
CA VAL A 171 -17.47 5.34 -17.11
C VAL A 171 -18.11 4.12 -17.80
N SER A 172 -18.16 4.16 -19.13
CA SER A 172 -18.72 3.11 -19.97
C SER A 172 -18.10 3.15 -21.37
N LYS A 173 -18.44 2.20 -22.25
CA LYS A 173 -18.00 2.24 -23.66
C LYS A 173 -18.44 3.51 -24.41
N ALA A 174 -19.59 4.08 -24.04
CA ALA A 174 -20.12 5.30 -24.63
C ALA A 174 -19.57 6.58 -23.95
N ASN A 175 -19.07 6.47 -22.73
CA ASN A 175 -18.49 7.56 -21.94
C ASN A 175 -17.13 7.10 -21.38
N GLN A 176 -16.12 7.11 -22.24
CA GLN A 176 -14.80 6.55 -21.93
C GLN A 176 -13.99 7.55 -21.10
N LEU A 177 -13.21 7.04 -20.15
CA LEU A 177 -12.23 7.83 -19.41
C LEU A 177 -10.87 7.74 -20.13
N THR A 178 -10.45 8.81 -20.79
CA THR A 178 -9.09 8.92 -21.32
C THR A 178 -8.14 9.39 -20.21
N VAL A 179 -7.14 8.57 -19.88
CA VAL A 179 -6.10 8.91 -18.92
C VAL A 179 -4.79 9.12 -19.66
N SER A 180 -4.19 10.30 -19.49
CA SER A 180 -2.93 10.66 -20.16
C SER A 180 -1.72 10.04 -19.44
N PRO A 181 -0.61 9.78 -20.17
CA PRO A 181 0.68 9.50 -19.54
C PRO A 181 1.04 10.54 -18.48
N GLY A 182 1.75 10.13 -17.44
CA GLY A 182 2.05 11.00 -16.30
C GLY A 182 0.92 11.05 -15.27
N SER A 183 0.10 10.01 -15.20
CA SER A 183 -1.03 9.92 -14.28
C SER A 183 -1.00 8.66 -13.42
N SER A 184 -1.43 8.78 -12.17
CA SER A 184 -1.89 7.66 -11.35
C SER A 184 -3.40 7.77 -11.19
N LEU A 185 -4.12 6.73 -11.61
CA LEU A 185 -5.54 6.57 -11.34
C LEU A 185 -5.70 5.77 -10.04
N VAL A 186 -6.11 6.45 -8.97
CA VAL A 186 -6.40 5.84 -7.68
C VAL A 186 -7.87 5.48 -7.64
N SER A 187 -8.16 4.19 -7.64
CA SER A 187 -9.53 3.67 -7.65
C SER A 187 -9.83 2.98 -6.33
N THR A 188 -11.10 3.03 -5.92
CA THR A 188 -11.51 2.61 -4.57
C THR A 188 -12.74 1.73 -4.60
N ILE A 189 -12.93 0.94 -3.55
CA ILE A 189 -14.22 0.30 -3.24
C ILE A 189 -14.70 0.87 -1.91
N SER A 190 -15.94 1.34 -1.87
CA SER A 190 -16.55 1.89 -0.65
C SER A 190 -17.00 0.79 0.32
N LEU A 191 -17.08 1.15 1.61
CA LEU A 191 -17.87 0.41 2.59
C LEU A 191 -19.30 0.94 2.59
N GLU A 192 -20.27 0.03 2.54
CA GLU A 192 -21.69 0.38 2.41
C GLU A 192 -22.26 1.13 3.61
N LYS A 193 -21.63 1.03 4.80
CA LYS A 193 -22.17 1.56 6.06
C LYS A 193 -22.03 3.08 6.23
N GLY A 194 -21.36 3.78 5.30
CA GLY A 194 -21.35 5.25 5.31
C GLY A 194 -20.66 5.92 6.50
N TYR A 195 -19.70 5.26 7.18
CA TYR A 195 -18.96 5.83 8.31
C TYR A 195 -17.45 5.55 8.19
N ARG A 196 -16.64 5.95 9.20
CA ARG A 196 -15.18 5.79 9.22
C ARG A 196 -14.71 4.35 9.52
N PRO A 197 -13.82 3.75 8.71
CA PRO A 197 -13.36 4.23 7.39
C PRO A 197 -14.44 4.05 6.33
N GLN A 198 -14.51 4.97 5.37
CA GLN A 198 -15.54 4.93 4.31
C GLN A 198 -15.12 4.03 3.15
N LEU A 199 -13.82 3.72 3.03
CA LEU A 199 -13.26 2.93 1.96
C LEU A 199 -12.86 1.55 2.47
N LYS A 200 -13.13 0.52 1.67
CA LYS A 200 -12.74 -0.86 1.93
C LYS A 200 -11.33 -1.12 1.44
N THR A 201 -11.06 -0.80 0.17
CA THR A 201 -9.77 -1.03 -0.49
C THR A 201 -9.49 0.04 -1.54
N ALA A 202 -8.22 0.21 -1.89
CA ALA A 202 -7.78 1.04 -2.99
C ALA A 202 -6.67 0.35 -3.79
N ALA A 203 -6.60 0.67 -5.08
CA ALA A 203 -5.56 0.22 -6.00
C ALA A 203 -5.14 1.36 -6.93
N ILE A 204 -3.93 1.28 -7.49
CA ILE A 204 -3.34 2.32 -8.31
C ILE A 204 -2.98 1.75 -9.67
N LEU A 205 -3.51 2.36 -10.73
CA LEU A 205 -3.05 2.14 -12.10
C LEU A 205 -2.20 3.34 -12.54
N THR A 206 -0.93 3.12 -12.86
CA THR A 206 -0.04 4.19 -13.36
C THR A 206 0.00 4.20 -14.88
N VAL A 207 -0.24 5.35 -15.49
CA VAL A 207 -0.20 5.52 -16.94
C VAL A 207 1.12 6.18 -17.33
N LEU A 208 1.95 5.45 -18.08
CA LEU A 208 3.29 5.86 -18.49
C LEU A 208 3.35 6.18 -19.99
N ALA A 209 4.36 6.94 -20.41
CA ALA A 209 4.62 7.22 -21.83
C ALA A 209 5.46 6.11 -22.50
N SER A 210 6.15 5.30 -21.69
CA SER A 210 7.01 4.19 -22.11
C SER A 210 6.99 3.11 -21.02
N PRO A 211 7.40 1.85 -21.34
CA PRO A 211 7.51 0.81 -20.32
C PRO A 211 8.45 1.23 -19.19
N ALA A 212 8.11 0.85 -17.95
CA ALA A 212 9.06 0.97 -16.84
C ALA A 212 10.10 -0.16 -16.92
N PRO A 213 11.39 0.11 -16.66
CA PRO A 213 12.39 -0.95 -16.56
C PRO A 213 12.02 -2.01 -15.51
N LYS A 214 12.38 -3.28 -15.74
CA LYS A 214 12.12 -4.37 -14.77
C LYS A 214 12.69 -4.02 -13.39
N GLY A 215 11.90 -4.26 -12.34
CA GLY A 215 12.30 -3.95 -10.96
C GLY A 215 12.19 -2.48 -10.57
N SER A 216 11.61 -1.63 -11.41
CA SER A 216 11.38 -0.23 -11.05
C SER A 216 10.34 -0.09 -9.94
N PHE A 217 10.53 0.87 -9.04
CA PHE A 217 9.50 1.28 -8.10
C PHE A 217 8.42 2.11 -8.81
N ARG A 218 7.19 2.05 -8.30
CA ARG A 218 6.11 2.91 -8.77
C ARG A 218 6.43 4.36 -8.37
N PRO A 219 6.26 5.36 -9.25
CA PRO A 219 6.32 6.75 -8.83
C PRO A 219 5.18 7.07 -7.84
N PRO A 220 5.28 8.12 -7.02
CA PRO A 220 4.22 8.44 -6.06
C PRO A 220 2.86 8.62 -6.74
N TYR A 221 1.78 8.16 -6.10
CA TYR A 221 0.43 8.34 -6.68
C TYR A 221 -0.07 9.79 -6.60
N SER A 222 0.44 10.56 -5.64
CA SER A 222 0.12 11.98 -5.46
C SER A 222 0.89 12.85 -6.45
N GLY A 223 0.30 13.98 -6.84
CA GLY A 223 0.95 14.97 -7.71
C GLY A 223 1.12 14.52 -9.16
N SER A 224 1.75 15.35 -9.98
CA SER A 224 1.89 15.15 -11.43
C SER A 224 3.24 14.59 -11.86
N ASP A 225 4.25 14.59 -10.99
CA ASP A 225 5.52 13.92 -11.28
C ASP A 225 5.31 12.40 -11.22
N LYS A 226 5.53 11.73 -12.36
CA LYS A 226 5.48 10.27 -12.50
C LYS A 226 6.76 9.72 -13.08
N THR A 227 7.88 10.42 -12.86
CA THR A 227 9.20 9.96 -13.26
C THR A 227 9.54 8.66 -12.54
N VAL A 228 9.81 7.60 -13.29
CA VAL A 228 10.25 6.31 -12.76
C VAL A 228 11.72 6.43 -12.35
N LYS A 229 11.96 6.90 -11.13
CA LYS A 229 13.29 7.29 -10.64
C LYS A 229 14.12 6.14 -10.06
N PHE A 230 13.48 5.16 -9.45
CA PHE A 230 14.15 4.18 -8.60
C PHE A 230 13.96 2.75 -9.10
N ASN A 231 14.92 1.87 -8.79
CA ASN A 231 14.89 0.46 -9.11
C ASN A 231 15.38 -0.38 -7.92
N GLN A 232 14.76 -1.54 -7.70
CA GLN A 232 15.06 -2.45 -6.58
C GLN A 232 16.52 -2.90 -6.56
N ASN A 233 17.19 -2.98 -7.72
CA ASN A 233 18.60 -3.33 -7.81
C ASN A 233 19.52 -2.29 -7.13
N GLY A 234 19.02 -1.08 -6.87
CA GLY A 234 19.73 -0.02 -6.15
C GLY A 234 19.61 -0.09 -4.63
N LEU A 235 18.79 -1.00 -4.08
CA LEU A 235 18.50 -1.07 -2.65
C LEU A 235 19.75 -1.35 -1.81
N LYS A 236 19.97 -0.54 -0.77
CA LYS A 236 21.14 -0.63 0.12
C LYS A 236 20.97 -1.66 1.24
N TYR A 237 20.91 -2.95 0.89
CA TYR A 237 20.80 -4.05 1.87
C TYR A 237 21.91 -4.05 2.93
N ASN A 238 23.11 -3.55 2.60
CA ASN A 238 24.24 -3.44 3.52
C ASN A 238 23.99 -2.50 4.71
N LEU A 239 22.99 -1.63 4.64
CA LEU A 239 22.58 -0.77 5.76
C LEU A 239 21.75 -1.53 6.80
N LEU A 240 21.06 -2.60 6.41
CA LEU A 240 20.26 -3.42 7.30
C LEU A 240 21.14 -4.21 8.27
N LYS A 241 20.68 -4.33 9.51
CA LYS A 241 21.37 -5.13 10.53
C LYS A 241 21.00 -6.61 10.45
N LYS A 242 21.68 -7.39 11.28
CA LYS A 242 21.49 -8.84 11.46
C LYS A 242 21.22 -9.13 12.93
N LEU A 243 20.10 -8.63 13.43
CA LEU A 243 19.68 -8.81 14.82
C LEU A 243 19.12 -10.23 14.99
N ALA A 244 19.42 -10.87 16.12
CA ALA A 244 18.86 -12.18 16.42
C ALA A 244 17.33 -12.11 16.55
N LYS A 245 16.65 -13.15 16.06
CA LYS A 245 15.21 -13.33 16.29
C LYS A 245 14.94 -13.67 17.75
N VAL A 246 13.75 -13.30 18.24
CA VAL A 246 13.22 -13.74 19.53
C VAL A 246 12.10 -14.76 19.34
N SER A 247 11.73 -15.51 20.38
CA SER A 247 10.71 -16.57 20.30
C SER A 247 9.34 -16.09 19.82
N SER A 248 8.99 -14.83 20.08
CA SER A 248 7.73 -14.20 19.67
C SER A 248 7.86 -13.36 18.39
N THR A 249 8.89 -13.60 17.57
CA THR A 249 9.05 -12.90 16.28
C THR A 249 7.88 -13.29 15.37
N PRO A 250 7.12 -12.33 14.81
CA PRO A 250 6.03 -12.65 13.90
C PRO A 250 6.56 -13.23 12.59
N GLU A 251 5.71 -13.95 11.85
CA GLU A 251 6.03 -14.39 10.49
C GLU A 251 6.19 -13.20 9.55
N ILE A 252 7.22 -13.19 8.70
CA ILE A 252 7.49 -12.04 7.84
C ILE A 252 6.32 -11.74 6.88
N SER A 253 5.64 -12.79 6.38
CA SER A 253 4.48 -12.66 5.50
C SER A 253 3.32 -11.88 6.13
N SER A 254 3.15 -11.97 7.46
CA SER A 254 2.15 -11.17 8.19
C SER A 254 2.49 -9.68 8.16
N VAL A 255 3.79 -9.35 8.23
CA VAL A 255 4.29 -7.97 8.18
C VAL A 255 4.30 -7.44 6.75
N GLU A 256 4.65 -8.27 5.76
CA GLU A 256 4.55 -7.94 4.33
C GLU A 256 3.13 -7.54 3.93
N ARG A 257 2.12 -8.19 4.53
CA ARG A 257 0.71 -7.88 4.25
C ARG A 257 0.32 -6.45 4.65
N HIS A 258 0.95 -5.87 5.67
CA HIS A 258 0.68 -4.49 6.11
C HIS A 258 0.96 -3.45 5.01
N PHE A 259 1.88 -3.76 4.09
CA PHE A 259 2.35 -2.86 3.04
C PHE A 259 2.07 -3.38 1.63
N GLU A 260 1.28 -4.46 1.51
CA GLU A 260 0.91 -5.05 0.22
C GLU A 260 0.10 -4.10 -0.65
N ARG A 261 -0.77 -3.31 -0.03
CA ARG A 261 -1.68 -2.40 -0.71
C ARG A 261 -1.28 -0.95 -0.44
N PRO A 262 -1.54 -0.04 -1.39
CA PRO A 262 -1.10 1.34 -1.24
C PRO A 262 -1.82 2.06 -0.10
N TRP A 263 -1.07 2.84 0.67
CA TRP A 263 -1.61 3.70 1.73
C TRP A 263 -2.09 5.03 1.11
N VAL A 264 -3.41 5.23 1.05
CA VAL A 264 -4.02 6.47 0.55
C VAL A 264 -4.15 7.48 1.71
N ASP A 265 -3.19 8.39 1.82
CA ASP A 265 -2.93 9.27 2.99
C ASP A 265 -2.68 10.74 2.57
N HIS A 266 -3.17 11.12 1.39
CA HIS A 266 -3.04 12.49 0.84
C HIS A 266 -4.00 13.49 1.51
N VAL A 267 -5.07 13.03 2.15
CA VAL A 267 -5.97 13.94 2.89
C VAL A 267 -5.28 14.38 4.18
N PRO A 268 -5.22 15.68 4.49
CA PRO A 268 -4.56 16.16 5.70
C PRO A 268 -5.39 15.90 6.96
N ASN A 269 -4.70 15.86 8.09
CA ASN A 269 -5.29 15.95 9.42
C ASN A 269 -6.19 14.74 9.78
N TRP A 270 -6.96 14.81 10.87
CA TRP A 270 -7.70 13.67 11.41
C TRP A 270 -8.83 13.15 10.51
N VAL A 271 -9.27 13.96 9.54
CA VAL A 271 -10.29 13.58 8.58
C VAL A 271 -9.78 12.56 7.56
N ALA A 272 -8.46 12.44 7.37
CA ALA A 272 -7.84 11.42 6.52
C ALA A 272 -8.32 9.99 6.83
N ARG A 273 -8.65 9.75 8.10
CA ARG A 273 -9.16 8.48 8.60
C ARG A 273 -10.40 7.94 7.88
N PHE A 274 -11.24 8.81 7.29
CA PHE A 274 -12.35 8.35 6.47
C PHE A 274 -11.89 7.80 5.10
N CYS A 275 -10.80 8.35 4.57
CA CYS A 275 -10.19 7.95 3.31
C CYS A 275 -9.24 6.76 3.43
N HIS A 276 -8.77 6.41 4.64
CA HIS A 276 -7.87 5.27 4.83
C HIS A 276 -8.62 3.97 4.55
N PRO A 277 -8.32 3.24 3.44
CA PRO A 277 -9.07 2.03 3.12
C PRO A 277 -8.77 0.93 4.14
N ALA A 278 -9.81 0.32 4.71
CA ALA A 278 -9.72 -0.60 5.84
C ALA A 278 -8.80 -1.81 5.60
N GLU A 279 -8.72 -2.30 4.36
CA GLU A 279 -7.88 -3.43 3.98
C GLU A 279 -6.48 -3.03 3.49
N ASN A 280 -6.21 -1.73 3.34
CA ASN A 280 -4.94 -1.20 2.88
C ASN A 280 -4.03 -0.78 4.02
N MET A 281 -4.59 -0.09 5.03
CA MET A 281 -3.82 0.50 6.11
C MET A 281 -4.67 0.61 7.39
N PRO A 282 -4.05 0.71 8.57
CA PRO A 282 -4.80 0.96 9.80
C PRO A 282 -5.50 2.32 9.78
N ASP A 283 -6.52 2.48 10.61
CA ASP A 283 -7.28 3.74 10.71
C ASP A 283 -6.58 4.80 11.57
N TYR A 284 -5.81 4.39 12.59
CA TYR A 284 -5.30 5.30 13.62
C TYR A 284 -3.77 5.29 13.75
N GLY A 285 -3.19 6.45 14.10
CA GLY A 285 -1.74 6.66 14.12
C GLY A 285 -0.97 5.73 15.04
N ARG A 286 -1.58 5.22 16.11
CA ARG A 286 -0.98 4.21 17.00
C ARG A 286 -0.69 2.91 16.24
N GLU A 287 -1.71 2.32 15.62
CA GLU A 287 -1.59 1.08 14.85
C GLU A 287 -0.69 1.26 13.64
N MET A 288 -0.77 2.40 12.96
CA MET A 288 0.15 2.72 11.86
C MET A 288 1.61 2.75 12.33
N SER A 289 1.88 3.42 13.46
CA SER A 289 3.23 3.50 14.03
C SER A 289 3.72 2.12 14.47
N GLN A 290 2.83 1.29 15.00
CA GLN A 290 3.14 -0.10 15.36
C GLN A 290 3.57 -0.89 14.12
N GLN A 291 2.77 -0.93 13.06
CA GLN A 291 3.11 -1.67 11.83
C GLN A 291 4.40 -1.17 11.19
N ILE A 292 4.60 0.15 11.18
CA ILE A 292 5.82 0.80 10.67
C ILE A 292 7.05 0.37 11.47
N GLY A 293 6.93 0.33 12.80
CA GLY A 293 8.02 -0.12 13.68
C GLY A 293 8.31 -1.61 13.56
N GLU A 294 7.27 -2.44 13.47
CA GLU A 294 7.39 -3.89 13.26
C GLU A 294 8.14 -4.21 11.97
N ALA A 295 7.79 -3.57 10.85
CA ALA A 295 8.49 -3.74 9.58
C ALA A 295 9.96 -3.30 9.65
N ALA A 296 10.23 -2.13 10.23
CA ALA A 296 11.58 -1.64 10.37
C ALA A 296 12.46 -2.61 11.17
N LEU A 297 11.94 -3.13 12.30
CA LEU A 297 12.64 -4.12 13.11
C LEU A 297 12.80 -5.45 12.39
N MET A 298 11.76 -5.94 11.71
CA MET A 298 11.78 -7.17 10.92
C MET A 298 12.86 -7.14 9.83
N LEU A 299 12.99 -6.03 9.11
CA LEU A 299 14.04 -5.82 8.11
C LEU A 299 15.46 -5.82 8.69
N HIS A 300 15.60 -5.60 10.00
CA HIS A 300 16.88 -5.62 10.71
C HIS A 300 17.20 -6.98 11.35
N LEU A 301 16.30 -7.98 11.26
CA LEU A 301 16.58 -9.32 11.75
C LEU A 301 17.57 -10.06 10.84
N ASP A 302 18.21 -11.10 11.37
CA ASP A 302 19.11 -12.00 10.65
C ASP A 302 18.31 -12.93 9.72
N LEU A 303 17.78 -12.32 8.66
CA LEU A 303 17.14 -12.94 7.50
C LEU A 303 18.03 -12.69 6.28
N THR A 304 17.99 -13.58 5.30
CA THR A 304 18.68 -13.36 4.03
C THR A 304 18.06 -12.19 3.27
N ASN A 305 18.77 -11.65 2.27
CA ASN A 305 18.26 -10.53 1.47
C ASN A 305 17.00 -10.94 0.70
N GLU A 306 16.99 -12.17 0.18
CA GLU A 306 15.88 -12.77 -0.56
C GLU A 306 14.65 -12.90 0.35
N GLN A 307 14.84 -13.30 1.61
CA GLN A 307 13.76 -13.35 2.59
C GLN A 307 13.21 -11.97 2.93
N LYS A 308 14.01 -10.89 2.83
CA LYS A 308 13.58 -9.52 3.15
C LYS A 308 12.96 -8.78 1.97
N GLU A 309 13.17 -9.26 0.74
CA GLU A 309 12.96 -8.50 -0.49
C GLU A 309 11.54 -7.95 -0.61
N THR A 310 10.52 -8.81 -0.46
CA THR A 310 9.11 -8.41 -0.55
C THR A 310 8.76 -7.31 0.46
N LEU A 311 9.14 -7.50 1.73
CA LEU A 311 8.89 -6.51 2.77
C LEU A 311 9.63 -5.20 2.48
N LEU A 312 10.90 -5.28 2.07
CA LEU A 312 11.73 -4.11 1.82
C LEU A 312 11.17 -3.26 0.69
N ILE A 313 10.82 -3.89 -0.44
CA ILE A 313 10.24 -3.21 -1.60
C ILE A 313 8.94 -2.51 -1.22
N ARG A 314 8.01 -3.22 -0.56
CA ARG A 314 6.71 -2.66 -0.16
C ARG A 314 6.87 -1.51 0.84
N TYR A 315 7.80 -1.64 1.78
CA TYR A 315 8.06 -0.62 2.79
C TYR A 315 8.74 0.63 2.21
N VAL A 316 9.69 0.46 1.28
CA VAL A 316 10.31 1.56 0.54
C VAL A 316 9.29 2.26 -0.36
N GLN A 317 8.38 1.51 -1.00
CA GLN A 317 7.30 2.09 -1.81
C GLN A 317 6.38 3.00 -0.98
N LEU A 318 6.06 2.63 0.27
CA LEU A 318 5.34 3.50 1.20
C LEU A 318 6.10 4.81 1.43
N GLY A 319 7.42 4.75 1.64
CA GLY A 319 8.25 5.94 1.79
C GLY A 319 8.22 6.86 0.57
N ILE A 320 8.29 6.28 -0.64
CA ILE A 320 8.16 7.01 -1.91
C ILE A 320 6.80 7.74 -1.99
N ASP A 321 5.71 7.05 -1.68
CA ASP A 321 4.36 7.63 -1.73
C ASP A 321 4.20 8.78 -0.73
N LEU A 322 4.62 8.59 0.52
CA LEU A 322 4.54 9.59 1.56
C LEU A 322 5.40 10.82 1.25
N PHE A 323 6.59 10.61 0.67
CA PHE A 323 7.42 11.71 0.20
C PHE A 323 6.77 12.46 -0.97
N GLY A 324 6.14 11.74 -1.91
CA GLY A 324 5.40 12.36 -3.01
C GLY A 324 4.27 13.27 -2.53
N ILE A 325 3.54 12.89 -1.48
CA ILE A 325 2.54 13.76 -0.83
C ILE A 325 3.18 15.05 -0.33
N ILE A 326 4.37 14.98 0.31
CA ILE A 326 5.10 16.18 0.77
C ILE A 326 5.50 17.07 -0.42
N LYS A 327 6.00 16.46 -1.51
CA LYS A 327 6.43 17.20 -2.71
C LYS A 327 5.24 17.85 -3.43
N ASP A 328 4.06 17.26 -3.31
CA ASP A 328 2.79 17.77 -3.84
C ASP A 328 2.06 18.72 -2.86
N GLY A 329 2.79 19.38 -1.95
CA GLY A 329 2.25 20.41 -1.05
C GLY A 329 1.81 19.93 0.33
N GLY A 330 1.88 18.62 0.62
CA GLY A 330 1.38 18.01 1.86
C GLY A 330 2.30 18.12 3.08
N LYS A 331 3.15 19.15 3.19
CA LYS A 331 4.07 19.33 4.33
C LYS A 331 3.36 19.35 5.69
N ASP A 332 2.13 19.86 5.72
CA ASP A 332 1.29 19.97 6.92
C ASP A 332 0.23 18.86 7.02
N ASN A 333 0.29 17.80 6.20
CA ASN A 333 -0.67 16.71 6.25
C ASN A 333 -0.70 16.01 7.62
N TRP A 334 0.48 15.83 8.21
CA TRP A 334 0.69 15.04 9.42
C TRP A 334 1.19 15.88 10.60
N VAL A 335 0.61 17.06 10.79
CA VAL A 335 0.87 17.90 11.99
C VAL A 335 0.50 17.18 13.29
N PRO A 336 1.11 17.50 14.45
CA PRO A 336 0.79 16.88 15.72
C PRO A 336 -0.71 16.95 16.04
N ASN A 337 -1.37 15.80 16.13
CA ASN A 337 -2.81 15.74 16.39
C ASN A 337 -3.21 14.53 17.25
N GLY A 338 -2.93 14.61 18.55
CA GLY A 338 -3.55 13.73 19.56
C GLY A 338 -3.40 12.22 19.35
N GLY A 339 -2.35 11.75 18.69
CA GLY A 339 -2.14 10.33 18.38
C GLY A 339 -2.52 9.89 16.96
N ILE A 340 -3.02 10.80 16.12
CA ILE A 340 -3.62 10.46 14.82
C ILE A 340 -2.57 10.39 13.69
N THR A 341 -1.60 11.30 13.69
CA THR A 341 -0.72 11.57 12.54
C THR A 341 0.69 10.99 12.68
N HIS A 342 0.92 10.13 13.68
CA HIS A 342 2.25 9.55 13.92
C HIS A 342 2.60 8.46 12.87
N GLY A 343 3.91 8.20 12.71
CA GLY A 343 4.43 7.07 11.95
C GLY A 343 5.01 7.41 10.58
N ARG A 344 4.57 8.47 9.88
CA ARG A 344 4.92 8.70 8.46
C ARG A 344 6.36 9.13 8.18
N LYS A 345 6.99 9.81 9.14
CA LYS A 345 8.35 10.33 8.95
C LYS A 345 9.39 9.23 8.74
N TRP A 346 9.27 8.12 9.47
CA TRP A 346 10.29 7.06 9.42
C TRP A 346 10.34 6.32 8.07
N PRO A 347 9.23 5.87 7.46
CA PRO A 347 9.25 5.29 6.11
C PRO A 347 9.89 6.19 5.05
N ILE A 348 9.66 7.51 5.11
CA ILE A 348 10.28 8.47 4.18
C ILE A 348 11.80 8.46 4.34
N MET A 349 12.30 8.67 5.56
CA MET A 349 13.74 8.67 5.84
C MET A 349 14.38 7.31 5.51
N PHE A 350 13.70 6.22 5.85
CA PHE A 350 14.16 4.87 5.56
C PHE A 350 14.29 4.64 4.05
N ALA A 351 13.30 5.05 3.25
CA ALA A 351 13.37 5.00 1.80
C ALA A 351 14.53 5.85 1.26
N GLY A 352 14.74 7.07 1.78
CA GLY A 352 15.90 7.91 1.45
C GLY A 352 17.24 7.19 1.63
N PHE A 353 17.44 6.53 2.77
CA PHE A 353 18.64 5.71 3.00
C PHE A 353 18.75 4.50 2.06
N MET A 354 17.64 3.78 1.82
CA MET A 354 17.64 2.59 0.97
C MET A 354 17.84 2.92 -0.51
N LEU A 355 17.48 4.13 -0.95
CA LEU A 355 17.52 4.60 -2.32
C LEU A 355 18.67 5.58 -2.60
N ASP A 356 19.43 5.96 -1.57
CA ASP A 356 20.47 6.99 -1.63
C ASP A 356 19.95 8.36 -2.12
N ASP A 357 18.77 8.74 -1.63
CA ASP A 357 18.11 10.01 -1.95
C ASP A 357 18.14 10.94 -0.73
N ALA A 358 18.91 12.04 -0.84
CA ALA A 358 19.12 12.99 0.24
C ALA A 358 17.97 14.01 0.42
N GLU A 359 16.99 14.08 -0.50
CA GLU A 359 15.82 14.94 -0.31
C GLU A 359 14.77 14.32 0.61
N MET A 360 14.73 12.98 0.69
CA MET A 360 13.87 12.19 1.59
C MET A 360 14.44 12.15 3.01
#